data_AF-A0A7C3X142-F1
#
_entry.id   AF-A0A7C3X142-F1
#
_cell.length_a   1.000
_cell.length_b   1.000
_cell.length_c   1.000
_cell.angle_alpha   90.00
_cell.angle_beta   90.00
_cell.angle_gamma   90.00
#
_symmetry.space_group_name_H-M   'P 1'
#
loop_
_entity.id
_entity.type
_entity.pdbx_description
1 polymer ?
#
loop_
_entity_poly.entity_id
_entity_poly.type
_entity_poly.pdbx_seq_one_letter_code
_entity_poly.pdbx_strand_id
1 'polypeptide(L)'
;MNDQSRRRPDPIPPDLYTREYFTTDCEGYHLFAEGPEKIPDRIREALRLAGDLTGRWVLDIGCGRGELVCEAARRGARAVGIDYSPAAIELSEERRSLLDEEARGRAEFRLADAKGLDFPDGSFDVVFFIDVYEHLHPYEIEDTLKEVQRVLRPGGSFIVHTGPNTWFYRFGYPLVRSAARLLLRRELPENLRGQYDDVMHVNEQIPLSLYLGLAGAGFRARVVPRSFFVGIHPRPWEKLAMRVLFSRPQGYFFCTSLMAVARPRLRGREAGVRTGRMAEMLRPPRGSRVLLVGEGEGKLARLLAGLAETEVTWVDTAARGAVERRGNLATPRGITRLGADPAVIPFPAGYFDALAAQFTLDRAGDVEGTVREWARLLKPGGVLVLAARNALFKGFEPRPGTPPRNAFTPASLRTIVEAQGFRVGEVTTLFPDLKLPALYRGDLSIFPRLERLPGLRRKGRVILLRAVKAGRDAEG
;
A
#
# COMPACT_ATOMS: atom_id res chain seq x y z
N MET A 1 -18.79 -41.21 5.14
CA MET A 1 -19.30 -39.84 5.36
C MET A 1 -18.37 -38.88 4.64
N ASN A 2 -18.89 -38.18 3.62
CA ASN A 2 -18.14 -37.41 2.65
C ASN A 2 -17.46 -36.17 3.27
N ASP A 3 -16.15 -36.04 3.00
CA ASP A 3 -15.30 -34.87 3.28
C ASP A 3 -15.56 -33.74 2.26
N GLN A 4 -16.80 -33.26 2.17
CA GLN A 4 -17.18 -32.15 1.28
C GLN A 4 -17.41 -30.81 2.01
N SER A 5 -17.28 -30.78 3.35
CA SER A 5 -17.60 -29.58 4.14
C SER A 5 -16.46 -28.56 4.27
N ARG A 6 -15.36 -28.69 3.52
CA ARG A 6 -14.18 -27.79 3.59
C ARG A 6 -13.68 -27.24 2.26
N ARG A 7 -14.37 -27.49 1.13
CA ARG A 7 -13.97 -26.85 -0.14
C ARG A 7 -14.35 -25.36 -0.12
N ARG A 8 -13.38 -24.51 -0.47
CA ARG A 8 -13.65 -23.08 -0.71
C ARG A 8 -14.59 -22.97 -1.91
N PRO A 9 -15.51 -21.99 -1.92
CA PRO A 9 -16.32 -21.74 -3.11
C PRO A 9 -15.41 -21.31 -4.27
N ASP A 10 -15.72 -21.80 -5.46
CA ASP A 10 -14.98 -21.47 -6.67
C ASP A 10 -15.21 -19.99 -7.02
N PRO A 11 -14.20 -19.27 -7.55
CA PRO A 11 -14.36 -17.91 -8.04
C PRO A 11 -15.47 -17.80 -9.09
N ILE A 12 -16.07 -16.63 -9.22
CA ILE A 12 -17.02 -16.35 -10.30
C ILE A 12 -16.30 -16.53 -11.65
N PRO A 13 -16.83 -17.36 -12.57
CA PRO A 13 -16.20 -17.59 -13.87
C PRO A 13 -16.17 -16.32 -14.73
N PRO A 14 -15.04 -16.03 -15.42
CA PRO A 14 -14.91 -14.81 -16.23
C PRO A 14 -15.85 -14.77 -17.44
N ASP A 15 -16.32 -15.92 -17.91
CA ASP A 15 -17.28 -16.06 -19.03
C ASP A 15 -18.69 -15.55 -18.68
N LEU A 16 -19.02 -15.38 -17.40
CA LEU A 16 -20.25 -14.71 -16.99
C LEU A 16 -20.22 -13.21 -17.29
N TYR A 17 -19.03 -12.59 -17.33
CA TYR A 17 -18.84 -11.17 -17.64
C TYR A 17 -18.75 -10.96 -19.14
N THR A 18 -19.89 -11.12 -19.82
CA THR A 18 -19.99 -11.02 -21.27
C THR A 18 -20.03 -9.56 -21.76
N ARG A 19 -19.85 -9.38 -23.07
CA ARG A 19 -20.08 -8.07 -23.71
C ARG A 19 -21.50 -7.57 -23.48
N GLU A 20 -22.50 -8.46 -23.48
CA GLU A 20 -23.89 -8.11 -23.18
C GLU A 20 -24.02 -7.52 -21.77
N TYR A 21 -23.48 -8.21 -20.76
CA TYR A 21 -23.45 -7.71 -19.38
C TYR A 21 -22.90 -6.27 -19.31
N PHE A 22 -21.74 -6.02 -19.92
CA PHE A 22 -21.13 -4.69 -19.91
C PHE A 22 -21.94 -3.64 -20.70
N THR A 23 -22.71 -4.03 -21.70
CA THR A 23 -23.40 -3.07 -22.60
C THR A 23 -24.87 -2.86 -22.26
N THR A 24 -25.48 -3.69 -21.40
CA THR A 24 -26.92 -3.61 -21.10
C THR A 24 -27.28 -3.60 -19.62
N ASP A 25 -26.42 -4.09 -18.74
CA ASP A 25 -26.79 -4.31 -17.32
C ASP A 25 -25.82 -3.63 -16.36
N CYS A 26 -24.51 -3.73 -16.61
CA CYS A 26 -23.48 -3.12 -15.79
C CYS A 26 -23.71 -1.61 -15.64
N GLU A 27 -23.71 -1.12 -14.39
CA GLU A 27 -24.10 0.24 -14.06
C GLU A 27 -23.33 1.28 -14.91
N GLY A 28 -24.07 2.20 -15.54
CA GLY A 28 -23.49 3.21 -16.42
C GLY A 28 -23.37 2.82 -17.90
N TYR A 29 -23.89 1.66 -18.31
CA TYR A 29 -23.86 1.23 -19.73
C TYR A 29 -24.45 2.26 -20.71
N HIS A 30 -25.50 2.99 -20.31
CA HIS A 30 -26.12 4.04 -21.12
C HIS A 30 -25.15 5.20 -21.37
N LEU A 31 -24.37 5.61 -20.37
CA LEU A 31 -23.33 6.63 -20.52
C LEU A 31 -22.18 6.13 -21.39
N PHE A 32 -21.85 4.84 -21.29
CA PHE A 32 -20.84 4.24 -22.17
C PHE A 32 -21.26 4.33 -23.64
N ALA A 33 -22.54 4.09 -23.94
CA ALA A 33 -23.10 4.20 -25.29
C ALA A 33 -23.15 5.65 -25.83
N GLU A 34 -23.25 6.65 -24.95
CA GLU A 34 -23.24 8.07 -25.32
C GLU A 34 -21.86 8.59 -25.78
N GLY A 35 -20.78 7.86 -25.49
CA GLY A 35 -19.44 8.14 -26.02
C GLY A 35 -18.32 8.22 -24.99
N PRO A 36 -17.08 8.48 -25.45
CA PRO A 36 -15.87 8.29 -24.64
C PRO A 36 -15.64 9.38 -23.59
N GLU A 37 -16.34 10.51 -23.66
CA GLU A 37 -16.27 11.61 -22.68
C GLU A 37 -17.20 11.43 -21.48
N LYS A 38 -18.23 10.58 -21.62
CA LYS A 38 -19.19 10.34 -20.55
C LYS A 38 -18.62 9.29 -19.60
N ILE A 39 -18.68 9.61 -18.30
CA ILE A 39 -18.28 8.69 -17.23
C ILE A 39 -19.35 8.68 -16.14
N PRO A 40 -19.61 7.52 -15.52
CA PRO A 40 -20.48 7.39 -14.36
C PRO A 40 -20.06 8.27 -13.18
N ASP A 41 -21.04 8.73 -12.39
CA ASP A 41 -20.80 9.60 -11.23
C ASP A 41 -19.90 8.94 -10.17
N ARG A 42 -19.98 7.63 -10.01
CA ARG A 42 -19.10 6.88 -9.10
C ARG A 42 -17.63 6.94 -9.53
N ILE A 43 -17.35 6.82 -10.83
CA ILE A 43 -15.99 6.97 -11.38
C ILE A 43 -15.53 8.42 -11.22
N ARG A 44 -16.39 9.40 -11.53
CA ARG A 44 -16.09 10.82 -11.32
C ARG A 44 -15.72 11.14 -9.88
N GLU A 45 -16.49 10.61 -8.92
CA GLU A 45 -16.24 10.78 -7.48
C GLU A 45 -14.97 10.04 -7.03
N ALA A 46 -14.72 8.81 -7.51
CA ALA A 46 -13.50 8.07 -7.22
C ALA A 46 -12.26 8.85 -7.68
N LEU A 47 -12.26 9.35 -8.92
CA LEU A 47 -11.18 10.19 -9.45
C LEU A 47 -11.02 11.49 -8.65
N ARG A 48 -12.12 12.10 -8.19
CA ARG A 48 -12.06 13.29 -7.32
C ARG A 48 -11.40 12.98 -5.97
N LEU A 49 -11.65 11.80 -5.40
CA LEU A 49 -11.02 11.35 -4.15
C LEU A 49 -9.53 11.04 -4.32
N ALA A 50 -9.10 10.66 -5.52
CA ALA A 50 -7.69 10.44 -5.85
C ALA A 50 -6.87 11.74 -5.92
N GLY A 51 -7.53 12.85 -6.24
CA GLY A 51 -6.91 14.17 -6.37
C GLY A 51 -6.25 14.35 -7.74
N ASP A 52 -5.19 15.17 -7.79
CA ASP A 52 -4.42 15.37 -9.01
C ASP A 52 -3.67 14.10 -9.41
N LEU A 53 -3.83 13.69 -10.67
CA LEU A 53 -3.26 12.48 -11.25
C LEU A 53 -2.11 12.77 -12.23
N THR A 54 -1.78 14.04 -12.46
CA THR A 54 -0.75 14.43 -13.42
C THR A 54 0.59 13.74 -13.11
N GLY A 55 1.09 12.96 -14.07
CA GLY A 55 2.36 12.21 -13.95
C GLY A 55 2.33 11.03 -12.98
N ARG A 56 1.18 10.68 -12.39
CA ARG A 56 1.05 9.56 -11.45
C ARG A 56 0.86 8.24 -12.16
N TRP A 57 1.28 7.17 -11.50
CA TRP A 57 0.97 5.80 -11.89
C TRP A 57 -0.33 5.34 -11.22
N VAL A 58 -1.29 4.92 -12.04
CA VAL A 58 -2.63 4.50 -11.62
C VAL A 58 -2.85 3.05 -12.04
N LEU A 59 -3.38 2.24 -11.13
CA LEU A 59 -3.90 0.90 -11.43
C LEU A 59 -5.41 0.88 -11.20
N ASP A 60 -6.16 0.34 -12.13
CA ASP A 60 -7.58 0.04 -11.99
C ASP A 60 -7.78 -1.48 -12.06
N ILE A 61 -8.21 -2.07 -10.94
CA ILE A 61 -8.44 -3.51 -10.83
C ILE A 61 -9.92 -3.77 -11.08
N GLY A 62 -10.23 -4.62 -12.08
CA GLY A 62 -11.58 -4.80 -12.61
C GLY A 62 -11.99 -3.62 -13.48
N CYS A 63 -11.17 -3.28 -14.47
CA CYS A 63 -11.33 -2.04 -15.24
C CYS A 63 -12.57 -2.02 -16.14
N GLY A 64 -13.23 -3.17 -16.37
CA GLY A 64 -14.45 -3.27 -17.16
C GLY A 64 -14.27 -2.64 -18.55
N ARG A 65 -15.11 -1.65 -18.88
CA ARG A 65 -15.09 -0.98 -20.19
C ARG A 65 -14.03 0.12 -20.31
N GLY A 66 -13.14 0.25 -19.33
CA GLY A 66 -11.98 1.12 -19.34
C GLY A 66 -12.27 2.60 -19.11
N GLU A 67 -13.46 2.98 -18.64
CA GLU A 67 -13.82 4.40 -18.48
C GLU A 67 -12.88 5.13 -17.51
N LEU A 68 -12.54 4.52 -16.37
CA LEU A 68 -11.68 5.12 -15.36
C LEU A 68 -10.24 5.27 -15.86
N VAL A 69 -9.68 4.24 -16.47
CA VAL A 69 -8.31 4.24 -17.01
C VAL A 69 -8.16 5.29 -18.11
N CYS A 70 -9.09 5.33 -19.06
CA CYS A 70 -9.11 6.32 -20.13
C CYS A 70 -9.21 7.75 -19.59
N GLU A 71 -10.09 7.98 -18.60
CA GLU A 71 -10.25 9.29 -17.98
C GLU A 71 -9.01 9.69 -17.15
N ALA A 72 -8.39 8.76 -16.43
CA ALA A 72 -7.15 9.00 -15.71
C ALA A 72 -6.00 9.37 -16.68
N ALA A 73 -5.93 8.69 -17.82
CA ALA A 73 -4.95 8.98 -18.88
C ALA A 73 -5.14 10.37 -19.50
N ARG A 74 -6.39 10.81 -19.72
CA ARG A 74 -6.70 12.20 -20.14
C ARG A 74 -6.27 13.23 -19.11
N ARG A 75 -6.33 12.88 -17.82
CA ARG A 75 -5.85 13.73 -16.71
C ARG A 75 -4.32 13.67 -16.50
N GLY A 76 -3.58 13.09 -17.45
CA GLY A 76 -2.12 13.05 -17.43
C GLY A 76 -1.50 11.92 -16.59
N ALA A 77 -2.30 10.96 -16.12
CA ALA A 77 -1.79 9.77 -15.41
C ALA A 77 -1.26 8.72 -16.39
N ARG A 78 -0.31 7.89 -15.96
CA ARG A 78 0.02 6.61 -16.61
C ARG A 78 -0.87 5.55 -15.97
N ALA A 79 -1.92 5.16 -16.67
CA ALA A 79 -2.98 4.33 -16.12
C ALA A 79 -2.96 2.93 -16.74
N VAL A 80 -2.98 1.91 -15.89
CA VAL A 80 -3.09 0.52 -16.27
C VAL A 80 -4.42 -0.02 -15.76
N GLY A 81 -5.23 -0.57 -16.65
CA GLY A 81 -6.42 -1.35 -16.31
C GLY A 81 -6.13 -2.83 -16.38
N ILE A 82 -6.61 -3.58 -15.40
CA ILE A 82 -6.65 -5.04 -15.49
C ILE A 82 -8.07 -5.55 -15.31
N ASP A 83 -8.40 -6.59 -16.06
CA ASP A 83 -9.64 -7.33 -15.88
C ASP A 83 -9.36 -8.80 -16.19
N TYR A 84 -10.08 -9.71 -15.55
CA TYR A 84 -10.02 -11.14 -15.81
C TYR A 84 -11.02 -11.60 -16.89
N SER A 85 -11.96 -10.73 -17.29
CA SER A 85 -12.87 -10.97 -18.41
C SER A 85 -12.23 -10.57 -19.75
N PRO A 86 -12.14 -11.49 -20.74
CA PRO A 86 -11.72 -11.13 -22.09
C PRO A 86 -12.60 -10.06 -22.73
N ALA A 87 -13.93 -10.09 -22.49
CA ALA A 87 -14.87 -9.11 -23.05
C ALA A 87 -14.64 -7.69 -22.49
N ALA A 88 -14.23 -7.58 -21.23
CA ALA A 88 -13.84 -6.29 -20.65
C ALA A 88 -12.60 -5.72 -21.36
N ILE A 89 -11.59 -6.55 -21.61
CA ILE A 89 -10.37 -6.13 -22.31
C ILE A 89 -10.67 -5.68 -23.75
N GLU A 90 -11.52 -6.40 -24.47
CA GLU A 90 -11.96 -5.98 -25.81
C GLU A 90 -12.64 -4.60 -25.78
N LEU A 91 -13.63 -4.41 -24.89
CA LEU A 91 -14.36 -3.14 -24.76
C LEU A 91 -13.47 -1.98 -24.32
N SER A 92 -12.52 -2.23 -23.43
CA SER A 92 -11.60 -1.20 -22.95
C SER A 92 -10.57 -0.79 -24.00
N GLU A 93 -10.08 -1.72 -24.82
CA GLU A 93 -9.23 -1.41 -25.98
C GLU A 93 -10.01 -0.67 -27.09
N GLU A 94 -11.27 -1.04 -27.35
CA GLU A 94 -12.15 -0.25 -28.21
C GLU A 94 -12.27 1.19 -27.70
N ARG A 95 -12.50 1.38 -26.40
CA ARG A 95 -12.57 2.71 -25.80
C ARG A 95 -11.25 3.47 -25.87
N ARG A 96 -10.12 2.77 -25.67
CA ARG A 96 -8.76 3.34 -25.78
C ARG A 96 -8.49 3.88 -27.18
N SER A 97 -8.97 3.20 -28.22
CA SER A 97 -8.80 3.61 -29.61
C SER A 97 -9.43 4.99 -29.90
N LEU A 98 -10.44 5.40 -29.13
CA LEU A 98 -11.13 6.68 -29.26
C LEU A 98 -10.41 7.85 -28.55
N LEU A 99 -9.30 7.59 -27.87
CA LEU A 99 -8.48 8.64 -27.24
C LEU A 99 -7.61 9.38 -28.25
N ASP A 100 -7.26 10.62 -27.93
CA ASP A 100 -6.15 11.30 -28.61
C ASP A 100 -4.83 10.55 -28.38
N GLU A 101 -3.83 10.82 -29.23
CA GLU A 101 -2.57 10.08 -29.24
C GLU A 101 -1.82 10.14 -27.90
N GLU A 102 -1.89 11.28 -27.22
CA GLU A 102 -1.19 11.50 -25.96
C GLU A 102 -1.81 10.69 -24.81
N ALA A 103 -3.14 10.73 -24.67
CA ALA A 103 -3.88 9.94 -23.70
C ALA A 103 -3.86 8.45 -24.04
N ARG A 104 -3.93 8.08 -25.33
CA ARG A 104 -3.80 6.69 -25.80
C ARG A 104 -2.46 6.07 -25.43
N GLY A 105 -1.37 6.83 -25.50
CA GLY A 105 -0.03 6.41 -25.08
C GLY A 105 0.14 6.28 -23.56
N ARG A 106 -0.82 6.79 -22.77
CA ARG A 106 -0.81 6.76 -21.30
C ARG A 106 -1.73 5.69 -20.69
N ALA A 107 -2.63 5.11 -21.46
CA ALA A 107 -3.53 4.03 -21.03
C ALA A 107 -2.96 2.67 -21.47
N GLU A 108 -3.14 1.63 -20.66
CA GLU A 108 -2.79 0.24 -21.00
C GLU A 108 -3.81 -0.71 -20.37
N PHE A 109 -4.22 -1.75 -21.09
CA PHE A 109 -5.13 -2.78 -20.57
C PHE A 109 -4.49 -4.16 -20.61
N ARG A 110 -4.72 -4.99 -19.59
CA ARG A 110 -4.19 -6.35 -19.50
C ARG A 110 -5.21 -7.33 -18.98
N LEU A 111 -5.32 -8.48 -19.64
CA LEU A 111 -6.06 -9.63 -19.11
C LEU A 111 -5.27 -10.22 -17.92
N ALA A 112 -5.77 -10.07 -16.70
CA ALA A 112 -5.10 -10.54 -15.49
C ALA A 112 -6.05 -10.75 -14.30
N ASP A 113 -5.68 -11.66 -13.40
CA ASP A 113 -6.37 -11.91 -12.14
C ASP A 113 -5.81 -10.99 -11.03
N ALA A 114 -6.70 -10.35 -10.28
CA ALA A 114 -6.38 -9.45 -9.17
C ALA A 114 -5.60 -10.09 -8.02
N LYS A 115 -5.67 -11.43 -7.87
CA LYS A 115 -5.00 -12.21 -6.79
C LYS A 115 -3.51 -12.44 -7.06
N GLY A 116 -3.00 -12.11 -8.25
CA GLY A 116 -1.60 -12.32 -8.63
C GLY A 116 -1.13 -11.28 -9.65
N LEU A 117 -0.76 -10.10 -9.15
CA LEU A 117 -0.44 -8.96 -10.00
C LEU A 117 1.02 -9.02 -10.50
N ASP A 118 1.22 -9.07 -11.82
CA ASP A 118 2.56 -9.01 -12.42
C ASP A 118 3.08 -7.55 -12.52
N PHE A 119 3.16 -6.89 -11.37
CA PHE A 119 3.76 -5.57 -11.20
C PHE A 119 4.78 -5.58 -10.08
N PRO A 120 5.87 -4.79 -10.16
CA PRO A 120 6.80 -4.64 -9.06
C PRO A 120 6.15 -4.03 -7.81
N ASP A 121 6.76 -4.30 -6.64
CA ASP A 121 6.38 -3.65 -5.38
C ASP A 121 6.48 -2.11 -5.52
N GLY A 122 5.54 -1.35 -4.96
CA GLY A 122 5.60 0.11 -4.96
C GLY A 122 5.56 0.76 -6.36
N SER A 123 4.83 0.16 -7.30
CA SER A 123 4.71 0.69 -8.67
C SER A 123 3.69 1.81 -8.83
N PHE A 124 2.60 1.79 -8.04
CA PHE A 124 1.44 2.68 -8.25
C PHE A 124 1.26 3.72 -7.14
N ASP A 125 0.91 4.94 -7.52
CA ASP A 125 0.54 6.02 -6.60
C ASP A 125 -0.91 5.90 -6.14
N VAL A 126 -1.80 5.44 -7.03
CA VAL A 126 -3.22 5.24 -6.76
C VAL A 126 -3.67 3.89 -7.32
N VAL A 127 -4.41 3.12 -6.52
CA VAL A 127 -5.09 1.90 -6.97
C VAL A 127 -6.59 2.09 -6.79
N PHE A 128 -7.36 1.77 -7.82
CA PHE A 128 -8.82 1.77 -7.83
C PHE A 128 -9.36 0.34 -7.82
N PHE A 129 -10.49 0.17 -7.15
CA PHE A 129 -11.22 -1.10 -7.03
C PHE A 129 -12.71 -0.77 -6.93
N ILE A 130 -13.32 -0.57 -8.10
CA ILE A 130 -14.66 0.00 -8.26
C ILE A 130 -15.58 -1.10 -8.79
N ASP A 131 -16.65 -1.43 -8.07
CA ASP A 131 -17.58 -2.52 -8.42
C ASP A 131 -16.90 -3.89 -8.57
N VAL A 132 -15.98 -4.22 -7.66
CA VAL A 132 -15.28 -5.54 -7.69
C VAL A 132 -15.37 -6.28 -6.36
N TYR A 133 -15.46 -5.55 -5.24
CA TYR A 133 -15.36 -6.13 -3.90
C TYR A 133 -16.51 -7.13 -3.61
N GLU A 134 -17.68 -6.85 -4.17
CA GLU A 134 -18.91 -7.64 -4.10
C GLU A 134 -18.84 -8.93 -4.94
N HIS A 135 -17.94 -9.00 -5.92
CA HIS A 135 -17.76 -10.13 -6.83
C HIS A 135 -16.74 -11.16 -6.35
N LEU A 136 -15.99 -10.85 -5.29
CA LEU A 136 -14.92 -11.72 -4.79
C LEU A 136 -15.34 -12.39 -3.48
N HIS A 137 -15.04 -13.67 -3.34
CA HIS A 137 -15.19 -14.34 -2.05
C HIS A 137 -14.21 -13.76 -1.01
N PRO A 138 -14.49 -13.90 0.30
CA PRO A 138 -13.65 -13.34 1.35
C PRO A 138 -12.16 -13.71 1.25
N TYR A 139 -11.83 -14.94 0.85
CA TYR A 139 -10.45 -15.38 0.68
C TYR A 139 -9.75 -14.71 -0.52
N GLU A 140 -10.50 -14.46 -1.59
CA GLU A 140 -9.99 -13.77 -2.78
C GLU A 140 -9.69 -12.31 -2.48
N ILE A 141 -10.53 -11.68 -1.66
CA ILE A 141 -10.31 -10.31 -1.18
C ILE A 141 -9.05 -10.24 -0.34
N GLU A 142 -8.83 -11.20 0.57
CA GLU A 142 -7.60 -11.23 1.36
C GLU A 142 -6.35 -11.29 0.48
N ASP A 143 -6.38 -12.08 -0.59
CA ASP A 143 -5.25 -12.23 -1.51
C ASP A 143 -5.08 -10.99 -2.40
N THR A 144 -6.15 -10.47 -2.97
CA THR A 144 -6.16 -9.22 -3.74
C THR A 144 -5.67 -8.03 -2.90
N LEU A 145 -6.12 -7.90 -1.65
CA LEU A 145 -5.70 -6.78 -0.80
C LEU A 145 -4.22 -6.85 -0.40
N LYS A 146 -3.62 -8.05 -0.33
CA LYS A 146 -2.15 -8.19 -0.15
C LYS A 146 -1.41 -7.66 -1.38
N GLU A 147 -1.88 -8.01 -2.58
CA GLU A 147 -1.31 -7.53 -3.82
C GLU A 147 -1.45 -6.01 -3.96
N VAL A 148 -2.63 -5.46 -3.67
CA VAL A 148 -2.86 -4.01 -3.62
C VAL A 148 -1.88 -3.34 -2.66
N GLN A 149 -1.69 -3.89 -1.46
CA GLN A 149 -0.73 -3.34 -0.49
C GLN A 149 0.71 -3.40 -1.02
N ARG A 150 1.07 -4.46 -1.73
CA ARG A 150 2.41 -4.69 -2.28
C ARG A 150 2.72 -3.71 -3.42
N VAL A 151 1.80 -3.52 -4.35
CA VAL A 151 2.01 -2.66 -5.54
C VAL A 151 1.84 -1.17 -5.25
N LEU A 152 1.20 -0.80 -4.13
CA LEU A 152 1.09 0.60 -3.71
C LEU A 152 2.41 1.16 -3.22
N ARG A 153 2.75 2.36 -3.70
CA ARG A 153 3.85 3.17 -3.18
C ARG A 153 3.60 3.58 -1.73
N PRO A 154 4.67 3.83 -0.95
CA PRO A 154 4.54 4.51 0.33
C PRO A 154 3.80 5.84 0.17
N GLY A 155 2.73 6.03 0.95
CA GLY A 155 1.89 7.23 0.86
C GLY A 155 0.82 7.20 -0.24
N GLY A 156 0.81 6.16 -1.08
CA GLY A 156 -0.22 5.93 -2.09
C GLY A 156 -1.60 5.70 -1.48
N SER A 157 -2.63 5.81 -2.32
CA SER A 157 -4.03 5.65 -1.92
C SER A 157 -4.71 4.52 -2.65
N PHE A 158 -5.51 3.76 -1.89
CA PHE A 158 -6.42 2.75 -2.41
C PHE A 158 -7.85 3.28 -2.33
N ILE A 159 -8.56 3.32 -3.46
CA ILE A 159 -9.91 3.84 -3.55
C ILE A 159 -10.83 2.68 -3.92
N VAL A 160 -11.75 2.37 -3.01
CA VAL A 160 -12.70 1.28 -3.18
C VAL A 160 -14.09 1.85 -3.34
N HIS A 161 -14.86 1.31 -4.27
CA HIS A 161 -16.30 1.47 -4.31
C HIS A 161 -16.93 0.09 -4.47
N THR A 162 -18.04 -0.11 -3.77
CA THR A 162 -18.76 -1.37 -3.75
C THR A 162 -20.23 -1.12 -3.50
N GLY A 163 -21.08 -1.87 -4.19
CA GLY A 163 -22.51 -1.93 -3.99
C GLY A 163 -23.03 -3.36 -4.17
N PRO A 164 -24.32 -3.57 -3.87
CA PRO A 164 -25.15 -2.71 -3.05
C PRO A 164 -24.74 -2.74 -1.56
N ASN A 165 -25.09 -1.68 -0.82
CA ASN A 165 -25.03 -1.68 0.65
C ASN A 165 -26.16 -2.55 1.21
N THR A 166 -25.79 -3.66 1.85
CA THR A 166 -26.75 -4.66 2.34
C THR A 166 -27.72 -4.12 3.39
N TRP A 167 -27.34 -3.11 4.17
CA TRP A 167 -28.27 -2.45 5.11
C TRP A 167 -29.41 -1.73 4.39
N PHE A 168 -29.10 -1.02 3.30
CA PHE A 168 -30.12 -0.35 2.53
C PHE A 168 -31.05 -1.36 1.89
N TYR A 169 -30.53 -2.39 1.23
CA TYR A 169 -31.38 -3.38 0.57
C TYR A 169 -32.27 -4.16 1.56
N ARG A 170 -31.71 -4.61 2.68
CA ARG A 170 -32.42 -5.44 3.65
C ARG A 170 -33.44 -4.66 4.48
N PHE A 171 -33.15 -3.39 4.79
CA PHE A 171 -33.96 -2.64 5.75
C PHE A 171 -34.37 -1.26 5.23
N GLY A 172 -33.46 -0.53 4.58
CA GLY A 172 -33.75 0.82 4.07
C GLY A 172 -34.78 0.84 2.93
N TYR A 173 -34.66 -0.06 1.96
CA TYR A 173 -35.50 -0.10 0.77
C TYR A 173 -36.95 -0.51 1.09
N PRO A 174 -37.23 -1.53 1.92
CA PRO A 174 -38.60 -1.80 2.37
C PRO A 174 -39.27 -0.58 3.02
N LEU A 175 -38.52 0.18 3.83
CA LEU A 175 -39.03 1.41 4.45
C LEU A 175 -39.30 2.51 3.41
N VAL A 176 -38.37 2.74 2.48
CA VAL A 176 -38.53 3.72 1.39
C VAL A 176 -39.71 3.33 0.49
N ARG A 177 -39.86 2.06 0.14
CA ARG A 177 -40.98 1.55 -0.66
C ARG A 177 -42.31 1.73 0.04
N SER A 178 -42.37 1.42 1.34
CA SER A 178 -43.57 1.61 2.16
C SER A 178 -43.95 3.10 2.27
N ALA A 179 -42.97 3.96 2.49
CA ALA A 179 -43.17 5.41 2.55
C ALA A 179 -43.58 6.00 1.18
N ALA A 180 -42.95 5.58 0.09
CA ALA A 180 -43.32 6.00 -1.26
C ALA A 180 -44.76 5.59 -1.61
N ARG A 181 -45.17 4.37 -1.22
CA ARG A 181 -46.54 3.87 -1.42
C ARG A 181 -47.55 4.67 -0.58
N LEU A 182 -47.27 4.90 0.70
CA LEU A 182 -48.21 5.53 1.63
C LEU A 182 -48.28 7.06 1.49
N LEU A 183 -47.14 7.72 1.37
CA LEU A 183 -47.03 9.18 1.39
C LEU A 183 -47.04 9.80 -0.01
N LEU A 184 -46.47 9.11 -1.00
CA LEU A 184 -46.29 9.64 -2.36
C LEU A 184 -47.18 8.96 -3.39
N ARG A 185 -47.96 7.95 -2.98
CA ARG A 185 -48.79 7.11 -3.86
C ARG A 185 -48.02 6.59 -5.07
N ARG A 186 -46.73 6.30 -4.88
CA ARG A 186 -45.82 5.81 -5.92
C ARG A 186 -45.44 4.38 -5.63
N GLU A 187 -45.64 3.51 -6.62
CA GLU A 187 -45.16 2.13 -6.56
C GLU A 187 -43.70 2.08 -7.02
N LEU A 188 -42.86 1.48 -6.18
CA LEU A 188 -41.47 1.16 -6.50
C LEU A 188 -41.35 -0.36 -6.70
N PRO A 189 -40.36 -0.83 -7.47
CA PRO A 189 -40.13 -2.26 -7.69
C PRO A 189 -40.08 -3.08 -6.39
N GLU A 190 -40.43 -4.36 -6.47
CA GLU A 190 -40.31 -5.24 -5.29
C GLU A 190 -38.85 -5.56 -4.99
N ASN A 191 -38.05 -5.78 -6.03
CA ASN A 191 -36.62 -6.03 -5.96
C ASN A 191 -35.87 -4.98 -6.79
N LEU A 192 -34.75 -4.51 -6.25
CA LEU A 192 -33.82 -3.61 -6.94
C LEU A 192 -32.73 -4.37 -7.70
N ARG A 193 -32.57 -5.68 -7.44
CA ARG A 193 -31.54 -6.50 -8.06
C ARG A 193 -31.84 -6.82 -9.52
N GLY A 194 -30.82 -6.73 -10.36
CA GLY A 194 -30.81 -7.25 -11.71
C GLY A 194 -30.60 -8.77 -11.74
N GLN A 195 -30.81 -9.36 -12.92
CA GLN A 195 -30.64 -10.80 -13.14
C GLN A 195 -29.21 -11.30 -12.88
N TYR A 196 -28.20 -10.43 -13.03
CA TYR A 196 -26.78 -10.76 -12.84
C TYR A 196 -26.33 -10.58 -11.38
N ASP A 197 -26.95 -9.68 -10.62
CA ASP A 197 -26.58 -9.40 -9.22
C ASP A 197 -26.66 -10.65 -8.34
N ASP A 198 -27.70 -11.47 -8.51
CA ASP A 198 -27.91 -12.67 -7.70
C ASP A 198 -26.86 -13.77 -7.93
N VAL A 199 -26.18 -13.74 -9.08
CA VAL A 199 -25.16 -14.74 -9.44
C VAL A 199 -23.76 -14.19 -9.18
N MET A 200 -23.53 -12.92 -9.48
CA MET A 200 -22.20 -12.32 -9.48
C MET A 200 -21.84 -11.65 -8.14
N HIS A 201 -22.82 -11.25 -7.31
CA HIS A 201 -22.54 -10.64 -6.00
C HIS A 201 -22.50 -11.68 -4.88
N VAL A 202 -21.30 -12.17 -4.58
CA VAL A 202 -21.05 -13.18 -3.55
C VAL A 202 -20.62 -12.60 -2.21
N ASN A 203 -20.36 -11.28 -2.13
CA ASN A 203 -19.79 -10.65 -0.94
C ASN A 203 -20.19 -9.16 -0.79
N GLU A 204 -21.48 -8.89 -0.78
CA GLU A 204 -22.00 -7.54 -0.53
C GLU A 204 -21.64 -7.00 0.87
N GLN A 205 -21.38 -5.70 0.97
CA GLN A 205 -20.80 -5.11 2.17
C GLN A 205 -21.77 -4.20 2.93
N ILE A 206 -21.58 -4.14 4.26
CA ILE A 206 -22.05 -3.06 5.11
C ILE A 206 -20.87 -2.12 5.43
N PRO A 207 -21.10 -0.87 5.88
CA PRO A 207 -20.02 0.06 6.18
C PRO A 207 -18.97 -0.49 7.15
N LEU A 208 -19.42 -1.27 8.13
CA LEU A 208 -18.55 -1.84 9.16
C LEU A 208 -17.69 -3.00 8.61
N SER A 209 -18.25 -3.90 7.80
CA SER A 209 -17.53 -5.04 7.24
C SER A 209 -16.45 -4.57 6.27
N LEU A 210 -16.78 -3.60 5.39
CA LEU A 210 -15.79 -2.99 4.50
C LEU A 210 -14.67 -2.30 5.28
N TYR A 211 -15.01 -1.55 6.34
CA TYR A 211 -14.01 -0.92 7.20
C TYR A 211 -13.09 -1.96 7.87
N LEU A 212 -13.66 -3.02 8.44
CA LEU A 212 -12.91 -4.07 9.14
C LEU A 212 -12.05 -4.89 8.18
N GLY A 213 -12.56 -5.23 6.99
CA GLY A 213 -11.81 -5.95 5.96
C GLY A 213 -10.57 -5.16 5.51
N LEU A 214 -10.75 -3.88 5.16
CA LEU A 214 -9.63 -3.00 4.81
C LEU A 214 -8.66 -2.80 5.99
N ALA A 215 -9.16 -2.64 7.21
CA ALA A 215 -8.33 -2.49 8.40
C ALA A 215 -7.52 -3.76 8.72
N GLY A 216 -8.12 -4.94 8.53
CA GLY A 216 -7.51 -6.26 8.69
C GLY A 216 -6.40 -6.49 7.68
N ALA A 217 -6.61 -6.06 6.43
CA ALA A 217 -5.59 -6.06 5.38
C ALA A 217 -4.51 -4.96 5.54
N GLY A 218 -4.49 -4.25 6.67
CA GLY A 218 -3.42 -3.31 6.99
C GLY A 218 -3.62 -1.90 6.46
N PHE A 219 -4.82 -1.52 6.02
CA PHE A 219 -5.11 -0.15 5.60
C PHE A 219 -5.68 0.72 6.73
N ARG A 220 -5.44 2.02 6.64
CA ARG A 220 -6.22 3.05 7.35
C ARG A 220 -7.28 3.54 6.38
N ALA A 221 -8.51 3.07 6.57
CA ALA A 221 -9.64 3.39 5.70
C ALA A 221 -10.56 4.45 6.31
N ARG A 222 -11.13 5.29 5.45
CA ARG A 222 -12.31 6.12 5.74
C ARG A 222 -13.42 5.67 4.79
N VAL A 223 -14.44 5.02 5.33
CA VAL A 223 -15.65 4.61 4.59
C VAL A 223 -16.67 5.74 4.61
N VAL A 224 -17.24 6.04 3.44
CA VAL A 224 -18.17 7.13 3.21
C VAL A 224 -19.40 6.58 2.47
N PRO A 225 -20.61 6.86 2.96
CA PRO A 225 -21.84 6.48 2.26
C PRO A 225 -21.97 7.24 0.94
N ARG A 226 -22.42 6.55 -0.12
CA ARG A 226 -22.71 7.14 -1.43
C ARG A 226 -24.03 6.61 -1.97
N SER A 227 -24.76 7.49 -2.64
CA SER A 227 -25.93 7.08 -3.40
C SER A 227 -25.88 7.76 -4.75
N PHE A 228 -25.93 6.96 -5.80
CA PHE A 228 -25.98 7.41 -7.18
C PHE A 228 -27.35 7.04 -7.72
N PHE A 229 -28.22 8.03 -7.92
CA PHE A 229 -29.58 7.82 -8.39
C PHE A 229 -29.67 8.24 -9.84
N VAL A 230 -29.42 7.30 -10.75
CA VAL A 230 -29.53 7.54 -12.19
C VAL A 230 -31.00 7.72 -12.56
N GLY A 231 -31.32 8.77 -13.32
CA GLY A 231 -32.67 9.02 -13.86
C GLY A 231 -33.72 9.55 -12.85
N ILE A 232 -33.39 9.65 -11.56
CA ILE A 232 -34.32 10.19 -10.55
C ILE A 232 -34.18 11.70 -10.48
N HIS A 233 -35.26 12.43 -10.80
CA HIS A 233 -35.34 13.88 -10.75
C HIS A 233 -36.26 14.32 -9.58
N PRO A 234 -35.75 14.33 -8.34
CA PRO A 234 -36.57 14.60 -7.17
C PRO A 234 -37.08 16.05 -7.15
N ARG A 235 -38.31 16.25 -6.68
CA ARG A 235 -38.88 17.58 -6.39
C ARG A 235 -38.04 18.30 -5.32
N PRO A 236 -38.11 19.64 -5.19
CA PRO A 236 -37.30 20.38 -4.23
C PRO A 236 -37.40 19.89 -2.79
N TRP A 237 -38.59 19.51 -2.32
CA TRP A 237 -38.78 18.98 -0.98
C TRP A 237 -38.27 17.53 -0.84
N GLU A 238 -38.34 16.71 -1.90
CA GLU A 238 -37.74 15.37 -1.95
C GLU A 238 -36.21 15.45 -1.85
N LYS A 239 -35.60 16.45 -2.51
CA LYS A 239 -34.16 16.75 -2.36
C LYS A 239 -33.80 17.06 -0.91
N LEU A 240 -34.65 17.81 -0.20
CA LEU A 240 -34.45 18.10 1.22
C LEU A 240 -34.57 16.84 2.07
N ALA A 241 -35.60 16.03 1.84
CA ALA A 241 -35.79 14.75 2.54
C ALA A 241 -34.62 13.77 2.29
N MET A 242 -34.16 13.66 1.04
CA MET A 242 -32.98 12.87 0.66
C MET A 242 -31.71 13.41 1.34
N ARG A 243 -31.52 14.74 1.40
CA ARG A 243 -30.39 15.33 2.15
C ARG A 243 -30.41 14.94 3.62
N VAL A 244 -31.58 14.93 4.26
CA VAL A 244 -31.71 14.51 5.66
C VAL A 244 -31.44 13.01 5.80
N LEU A 245 -32.05 12.16 4.97
CA LEU A 245 -31.87 10.71 5.02
C LEU A 245 -30.42 10.26 4.73
N PHE A 246 -29.72 10.94 3.83
CA PHE A 246 -28.32 10.63 3.49
C PHE A 246 -27.30 11.39 4.34
N SER A 247 -27.74 12.28 5.24
CA SER A 247 -26.84 12.94 6.20
C SER A 247 -26.41 11.97 7.30
N ARG A 248 -25.26 12.24 7.92
CA ARG A 248 -24.75 11.40 9.01
C ARG A 248 -25.58 11.62 10.29
N PRO A 249 -25.84 10.56 11.08
CA PRO A 249 -25.35 9.18 10.92
C PRO A 249 -26.20 8.27 10.01
N GLN A 250 -27.49 8.56 9.80
CA GLN A 250 -28.45 7.70 9.09
C GLN A 250 -28.08 7.40 7.63
N GLY A 251 -27.27 8.25 6.99
CA GLY A 251 -26.82 8.03 5.62
C GLY A 251 -26.03 6.74 5.42
N TYR A 252 -25.41 6.18 6.46
CA TYR A 252 -24.79 4.86 6.39
C TYR A 252 -25.81 3.72 6.21
N PHE A 253 -27.03 3.91 6.68
CA PHE A 253 -28.12 2.95 6.56
C PHE A 253 -28.89 3.12 5.24
N PHE A 254 -29.08 4.36 4.80
CA PHE A 254 -29.87 4.67 3.61
C PHE A 254 -29.06 4.77 2.31
N CYS A 255 -27.72 4.74 2.37
CA CYS A 255 -26.92 4.79 1.14
C CYS A 255 -27.01 3.52 0.32
N THR A 256 -27.03 3.65 -1.02
CA THR A 256 -27.11 2.51 -1.93
C THR A 256 -25.77 1.82 -2.13
N SER A 257 -24.66 2.54 -1.97
CA SER A 257 -23.31 2.02 -2.15
C SER A 257 -22.32 2.64 -1.15
N LEU A 258 -21.13 2.06 -1.09
CA LEU A 258 -20.06 2.49 -0.18
C LEU A 258 -18.86 2.93 -0.99
N MET A 259 -18.15 3.93 -0.48
CA MET A 259 -16.87 4.34 -1.03
C MET A 259 -15.85 4.47 0.10
N ALA A 260 -14.65 3.95 -0.09
CA ALA A 260 -13.60 4.00 0.90
C ALA A 260 -12.32 4.59 0.31
N VAL A 261 -11.71 5.52 1.06
CA VAL A 261 -10.33 5.93 0.81
C VAL A 261 -9.46 5.26 1.86
N ALA A 262 -8.66 4.32 1.42
CA ALA A 262 -7.71 3.56 2.20
C ALA A 262 -6.29 4.03 1.89
N ARG A 263 -5.44 4.04 2.92
CA ARG A 263 -3.98 4.22 2.75
C ARG A 263 -3.29 3.08 3.47
N PRO A 264 -2.24 2.47 2.90
CA PRO A 264 -1.46 1.49 3.63
C PRO A 264 -1.09 2.08 4.99
N ARG A 265 -1.43 1.40 6.09
CA ARG A 265 -0.79 1.75 7.37
C ARG A 265 0.69 1.48 7.16
N LEU A 266 1.54 2.27 7.78
CA LEU A 266 2.89 1.84 8.11
C LEU A 266 2.75 0.63 9.06
N ARG A 267 2.48 -0.56 8.51
CA ARG A 267 2.26 -1.80 9.24
C ARG A 267 3.19 -2.87 8.72
N GLY A 268 3.76 -3.57 9.68
CA GLY A 268 4.38 -4.86 9.52
C GLY A 268 4.74 -5.41 10.90
N ARG A 269 5.20 -6.66 10.92
CA ARG A 269 6.09 -7.16 11.98
C ARG A 269 7.22 -6.14 12.21
N GLU A 270 7.92 -6.25 13.33
CA GLU A 270 9.02 -5.35 13.73
C GLU A 270 9.92 -4.88 12.57
N ALA A 271 10.26 -5.78 11.64
CA ALA A 271 11.05 -5.49 10.45
C ALA A 271 10.43 -4.45 9.50
N GLY A 272 9.12 -4.47 9.27
CA GLY A 272 8.44 -3.52 8.36
C GLY A 272 8.37 -2.11 8.94
N VAL A 273 8.04 -1.99 10.22
CA VAL A 273 8.05 -0.70 10.94
C VAL A 273 9.46 -0.10 10.97
N ARG A 274 10.47 -0.94 11.26
CA ARG A 274 11.87 -0.52 11.23
C ARG A 274 12.31 -0.05 9.84
N THR A 275 11.99 -0.83 8.80
CA THR A 275 12.35 -0.51 7.41
C THR A 275 11.76 0.83 6.97
N GLY A 276 10.48 1.07 7.23
CA GLY A 276 9.83 2.34 6.92
C GLY A 276 10.47 3.53 7.65
N ARG A 277 10.78 3.38 8.94
CA ARG A 277 11.43 4.44 9.71
C ARG A 277 12.85 4.73 9.23
N MET A 278 13.62 3.69 8.90
CA MET A 278 14.97 3.88 8.35
C MET A 278 14.95 4.61 7.01
N ALA A 279 14.03 4.26 6.11
CA ALA A 279 13.87 4.98 4.84
C ALA A 279 13.49 6.46 5.06
N GLU A 280 12.63 6.73 6.04
CA GLU A 280 12.27 8.11 6.42
C GLU A 280 13.43 8.90 7.02
N MET A 281 14.32 8.26 7.79
CA MET A 281 15.51 8.92 8.34
C MET A 281 16.59 9.14 7.28
N LEU A 282 16.67 8.24 6.30
CA LEU A 282 17.66 8.30 5.23
C LEU A 282 17.31 9.42 4.24
N ARG A 283 16.04 9.50 3.80
CA ARG A 283 15.51 10.49 2.83
C ARG A 283 16.52 10.87 1.75
N PRO A 284 17.01 9.89 0.97
CA PRO A 284 18.06 10.16 0.00
C PRO A 284 17.47 11.01 -1.15
N PRO A 285 18.20 12.02 -1.67
CA PRO A 285 17.77 12.80 -2.84
C PRO A 285 17.58 11.91 -4.08
N ARG A 286 16.84 12.39 -5.09
CA ARG A 286 16.77 11.73 -6.41
C ARG A 286 18.18 11.61 -7.01
N GLY A 287 18.46 10.53 -7.73
CA GLY A 287 19.77 10.30 -8.35
C GLY A 287 20.88 9.83 -7.39
N SER A 288 20.57 9.60 -6.12
CA SER A 288 21.58 9.27 -5.10
C SER A 288 22.04 7.83 -5.16
N ARG A 289 23.31 7.63 -4.77
CA ARG A 289 23.89 6.30 -4.54
C ARG A 289 23.76 5.92 -3.08
N VAL A 290 23.04 4.83 -2.83
CA VAL A 290 22.75 4.35 -1.48
C VAL A 290 23.38 2.99 -1.25
N LEU A 291 24.17 2.88 -0.18
CA LEU A 291 24.73 1.62 0.29
C LEU A 291 23.88 1.02 1.41
N LEU A 292 23.52 -0.26 1.29
CA LEU A 292 22.82 -1.03 2.31
C LEU A 292 23.74 -2.14 2.84
N VAL A 293 23.93 -2.19 4.16
CA VAL A 293 24.77 -3.18 4.82
C VAL A 293 23.93 -3.99 5.81
N GLY A 294 24.01 -5.32 5.72
CA GLY A 294 23.31 -6.22 6.65
C GLY A 294 21.78 -6.27 6.46
N GLU A 295 21.30 -5.97 5.26
CA GLU A 295 19.94 -6.34 4.86
C GLU A 295 19.85 -7.88 4.73
N GLY A 296 18.77 -8.50 5.22
CA GLY A 296 18.47 -9.91 5.04
C GLY A 296 17.32 -10.25 4.06
N GLU A 297 16.22 -9.49 4.02
CA GLU A 297 15.02 -9.77 3.20
C GLU A 297 14.88 -8.85 1.97
N GLY A 298 15.77 -7.87 1.81
CA GLY A 298 15.78 -6.89 0.73
C GLY A 298 14.59 -5.93 0.72
N LYS A 299 13.88 -5.77 1.84
CA LYS A 299 12.71 -4.88 1.96
C LYS A 299 13.12 -3.41 1.90
N LEU A 300 14.21 -3.03 2.58
CA LEU A 300 14.72 -1.67 2.51
C LEU A 300 15.28 -1.36 1.11
N ALA A 301 15.94 -2.34 0.50
CA ALA A 301 16.48 -2.23 -0.86
C ALA A 301 15.37 -1.95 -1.89
N ARG A 302 14.29 -2.74 -1.86
CA ARG A 302 13.12 -2.55 -2.73
C ARG A 302 12.43 -1.21 -2.48
N LEU A 303 12.23 -0.86 -1.21
CA LEU A 303 11.60 0.40 -0.82
C LEU A 303 12.37 1.62 -1.35
N LEU A 304 13.70 1.60 -1.28
CA LEU A 304 14.55 2.69 -1.75
C LEU A 304 14.71 2.71 -3.26
N ALA A 305 14.81 1.55 -3.92
CA ALA A 305 14.87 1.48 -5.39
C ALA A 305 13.57 1.97 -6.06
N GLY A 306 12.43 1.87 -5.36
CA GLY A 306 11.16 2.45 -5.80
C GLY A 306 11.08 3.98 -5.68
N LEU A 307 12.00 4.62 -4.95
CA LEU A 307 12.14 6.08 -4.95
C LEU A 307 12.89 6.47 -6.24
N ALA A 308 12.25 7.29 -7.07
CA ALA A 308 12.74 7.60 -8.42
C ALA A 308 14.25 7.90 -8.48
N GLU A 309 14.96 7.19 -9.36
CA GLU A 309 16.38 7.38 -9.71
C GLU A 309 17.40 7.08 -8.60
N THR A 310 17.07 6.29 -7.58
CA THR A 310 18.06 5.86 -6.57
C THR A 310 18.82 4.59 -7.00
N GLU A 311 20.15 4.66 -7.03
CA GLU A 311 21.03 3.49 -7.24
C GLU A 311 21.30 2.81 -5.89
N VAL A 312 20.79 1.59 -5.71
CA VAL A 312 20.95 0.85 -4.45
C VAL A 312 22.03 -0.23 -4.59
N THR A 313 23.08 -0.14 -3.80
CA THR A 313 24.05 -1.22 -3.61
C THR A 313 23.77 -1.93 -2.29
N TRP A 314 23.56 -3.24 -2.32
CA TRP A 314 23.33 -4.07 -1.14
C TRP A 314 24.49 -5.03 -0.90
N VAL A 315 25.18 -4.84 0.22
CA VAL A 315 26.23 -5.73 0.72
C VAL A 315 25.65 -6.81 1.63
N ASP A 316 25.79 -8.07 1.21
CA ASP A 316 25.50 -9.24 2.03
C ASP A 316 26.73 -9.58 2.89
N THR A 317 26.51 -9.67 4.20
CA THR A 317 27.55 -9.90 5.21
C THR A 317 27.64 -11.36 5.66
N ALA A 318 26.80 -12.26 5.11
CA ALA A 318 26.92 -13.69 5.34
C ALA A 318 28.10 -14.30 4.56
N ALA A 319 28.84 -15.21 5.19
CA ALA A 319 30.05 -15.85 4.64
C ALA A 319 29.86 -16.28 3.17
N ARG A 320 30.88 -16.03 2.35
CA ARG A 320 30.95 -16.21 0.88
C ARG A 320 30.17 -17.41 0.29
N GLY A 321 30.02 -18.52 1.01
CA GLY A 321 29.31 -19.74 0.54
C GLY A 321 27.77 -19.74 0.64
N ALA A 322 27.13 -18.76 1.28
CA ALA A 322 25.65 -18.64 1.29
C ALA A 322 25.12 -17.81 0.10
N VAL A 323 25.98 -16.98 -0.49
CA VAL A 323 25.66 -16.11 -1.64
C VAL A 323 25.43 -16.93 -2.90
N GLU A 324 26.19 -18.01 -3.12
CA GLU A 324 26.00 -18.94 -4.24
C GLU A 324 24.75 -19.82 -4.10
N ARG A 325 24.39 -20.24 -2.89
CA ARG A 325 23.17 -21.06 -2.65
C ARG A 325 21.86 -20.26 -2.69
N ARG A 326 21.91 -18.94 -2.56
CA ARG A 326 20.78 -18.02 -2.78
C ARG A 326 20.79 -17.41 -4.18
N GLY A 327 21.54 -18.01 -5.11
CA GLY A 327 21.52 -17.65 -6.52
C GLY A 327 20.12 -17.77 -7.13
N ASN A 328 19.81 -16.83 -8.02
CA ASN A 328 18.62 -16.76 -8.89
C ASN A 328 17.30 -16.24 -8.30
N LEU A 329 17.32 -15.25 -7.42
CA LEU A 329 16.21 -14.29 -7.38
C LEU A 329 16.60 -13.09 -8.25
N ALA A 330 15.84 -12.85 -9.33
CA ALA A 330 16.02 -11.70 -10.21
C ALA A 330 16.21 -10.42 -9.37
N THR A 331 17.38 -9.78 -9.47
CA THR A 331 17.61 -8.48 -8.84
C THR A 331 16.75 -7.45 -9.59
N PRO A 332 15.81 -6.77 -8.92
CA PRO A 332 15.01 -5.71 -9.54
C PRO A 332 15.92 -4.64 -10.15
N ARG A 333 15.47 -3.99 -11.22
CA ARG A 333 16.20 -2.86 -11.85
C ARG A 333 16.58 -1.82 -10.78
N GLY A 334 17.84 -1.38 -10.78
CA GLY A 334 18.36 -0.37 -9.84
C GLY A 334 18.95 -0.93 -8.53
N ILE A 335 19.00 -2.25 -8.34
CA ILE A 335 19.63 -2.88 -7.16
C ILE A 335 20.83 -3.75 -7.56
N THR A 336 22.02 -3.38 -7.11
CA THR A 336 23.25 -4.17 -7.23
C THR A 336 23.52 -4.92 -5.94
N ARG A 337 23.72 -6.25 -5.98
CA ARG A 337 24.11 -7.04 -4.80
C ARG A 337 25.59 -7.44 -4.86
N LEU A 338 26.26 -7.38 -3.71
CA LEU A 338 27.68 -7.72 -3.56
C LEU A 338 27.90 -8.47 -2.24
N GLY A 339 28.73 -9.51 -2.24
CA GLY A 339 29.26 -10.08 -1.01
C GLY A 339 30.54 -9.37 -0.59
N ALA A 340 30.57 -8.74 0.59
CA ALA A 340 31.77 -8.07 1.11
C ALA A 340 31.78 -8.05 2.65
N ASP A 341 32.97 -7.91 3.22
CA ASP A 341 33.12 -7.64 4.65
C ASP A 341 32.60 -6.23 4.94
N PRO A 342 31.71 -6.03 5.93
CA PRO A 342 31.24 -4.68 6.29
C PRO A 342 32.35 -3.72 6.73
N ALA A 343 33.52 -4.23 7.15
CA ALA A 343 34.70 -3.44 7.48
C ALA A 343 35.63 -3.18 6.28
N VAL A 344 35.43 -3.86 5.14
CA VAL A 344 36.22 -3.69 3.91
C VAL A 344 35.32 -3.85 2.69
N ILE A 345 34.81 -2.71 2.20
CA ILE A 345 33.85 -2.67 1.09
C ILE A 345 34.57 -2.11 -0.16
N PRO A 346 34.58 -2.83 -1.30
CA PRO A 346 35.44 -2.53 -2.45
C PRO A 346 34.90 -1.39 -3.33
N PHE A 347 34.69 -0.22 -2.74
CA PHE A 347 34.32 1.01 -3.42
C PHE A 347 35.28 2.14 -3.05
N PRO A 348 35.48 3.13 -3.94
CA PRO A 348 36.29 4.31 -3.65
C PRO A 348 35.77 5.11 -2.44
N ALA A 349 36.65 5.93 -1.85
CA ALA A 349 36.22 6.88 -0.82
C ALA A 349 35.26 7.92 -1.40
N GLY A 350 34.24 8.32 -0.63
CA GLY A 350 33.27 9.33 -1.09
C GLY A 350 32.39 8.88 -2.26
N TYR A 351 32.16 7.58 -2.43
CA TYR A 351 31.37 7.05 -3.54
C TYR A 351 29.85 7.18 -3.30
N PHE A 352 29.39 7.04 -2.06
CA PHE A 352 27.98 6.99 -1.70
C PHE A 352 27.48 8.31 -1.08
N ASP A 353 26.23 8.66 -1.40
CA ASP A 353 25.52 9.81 -0.82
C ASP A 353 24.86 9.45 0.51
N ALA A 354 24.42 8.19 0.65
CA ALA A 354 23.82 7.70 1.88
C ALA A 354 24.15 6.23 2.15
N LEU A 355 24.14 5.85 3.42
CA LEU A 355 24.41 4.49 3.89
C LEU A 355 23.38 4.11 4.95
N ALA A 356 22.76 2.94 4.79
CA ALA A 356 21.92 2.35 5.83
C ALA A 356 22.44 0.98 6.27
N ALA A 357 22.67 0.80 7.58
CA ALA A 357 23.15 -0.45 8.16
C ALA A 357 22.15 -1.05 9.14
N GLN A 358 21.82 -2.34 9.00
CA GLN A 358 20.93 -3.06 9.91
C GLN A 358 21.68 -4.14 10.68
N PHE A 359 21.74 -4.02 12.01
CA PHE A 359 22.31 -5.00 12.93
C PHE A 359 23.66 -5.60 12.48
N THR A 360 24.48 -4.79 11.83
CA THR A 360 25.80 -5.21 11.34
C THR A 360 26.83 -5.06 12.46
N LEU A 361 26.83 -3.91 13.15
CA LEU A 361 27.74 -3.64 14.28
C LEU A 361 27.57 -4.64 15.44
N ASP A 362 26.35 -5.09 15.62
CA ASP A 362 25.91 -6.20 16.47
C ASP A 362 26.76 -7.48 16.38
N ARG A 363 27.43 -7.72 15.24
CA ARG A 363 28.28 -8.88 14.95
C ARG A 363 29.69 -8.51 14.48
N ALA A 364 30.01 -7.22 14.42
CA ALA A 364 31.31 -6.76 13.93
C ALA A 364 32.41 -7.14 14.93
N GLY A 365 33.51 -7.72 14.42
CA GLY A 365 34.70 -7.99 15.23
C GLY A 365 35.43 -6.70 15.62
N ASP A 366 35.50 -5.73 14.69
CA ASP A 366 36.01 -4.38 14.91
C ASP A 366 34.91 -3.36 14.60
N VAL A 367 34.22 -2.89 15.64
CA VAL A 367 33.12 -1.93 15.52
C VAL A 367 33.62 -0.58 15.01
N GLU A 368 34.74 -0.09 15.54
CA GLU A 368 35.27 1.23 15.16
C GLU A 368 35.83 1.21 13.74
N GLY A 369 36.58 0.19 13.37
CA GLY A 369 37.06 0.00 12.00
C GLY A 369 35.91 -0.13 11.00
N THR A 370 34.84 -0.82 11.36
CA THR A 370 33.63 -0.90 10.53
C THR A 370 33.00 0.47 10.31
N VAL A 371 32.83 1.27 11.37
CA VAL A 371 32.25 2.62 11.24
C VAL A 371 33.20 3.58 10.49
N ARG A 372 34.52 3.42 10.67
CA ARG A 372 35.54 4.16 9.93
C ARG A 372 35.48 3.87 8.43
N GLU A 373 35.29 2.60 8.07
CA GLU A 373 35.09 2.20 6.68
C GLU A 373 33.83 2.84 6.09
N TRP A 374 32.73 2.86 6.84
CA TRP A 374 31.49 3.53 6.41
C TRP A 374 31.69 5.05 6.25
N ALA A 375 32.48 5.66 7.13
CA ALA A 375 32.90 7.05 6.99
C ALA A 375 33.70 7.25 5.70
N ARG A 376 34.65 6.37 5.36
CA ARG A 376 35.44 6.43 4.13
C ARG A 376 34.55 6.44 2.88
N LEU A 377 33.55 5.56 2.84
CA LEU A 377 32.66 5.36 1.70
C LEU A 377 31.71 6.54 1.43
N LEU A 378 31.30 7.26 2.47
CA LEU A 378 30.37 8.37 2.35
C LEU A 378 31.05 9.66 1.87
N LYS A 379 30.35 10.43 1.03
CA LYS A 379 30.75 11.81 0.69
C LYS A 379 30.68 12.72 1.93
N PRO A 380 31.46 13.81 2.01
CA PRO A 380 31.19 14.90 2.95
C PRO A 380 29.72 15.33 2.87
N GLY A 381 29.03 15.47 4.01
CA GLY A 381 27.59 15.73 4.05
C GLY A 381 26.69 14.50 3.80
N GLY A 382 27.27 13.35 3.48
CA GLY A 382 26.56 12.09 3.29
C GLY A 382 25.90 11.59 4.57
N VAL A 383 24.77 10.88 4.43
CA VAL A 383 23.92 10.48 5.56
C VAL A 383 24.17 9.02 5.94
N LEU A 384 24.39 8.77 7.23
CA LEU A 384 24.43 7.44 7.82
C LEU A 384 23.16 7.21 8.65
N VAL A 385 22.46 6.10 8.39
CA VAL A 385 21.36 5.60 9.24
C VAL A 385 21.71 4.19 9.69
N LEU A 386 21.70 3.93 10.99
CA LEU A 386 22.00 2.60 11.51
C LEU A 386 20.95 2.12 12.51
N ALA A 387 20.70 0.81 12.47
CA ALA A 387 19.89 0.08 13.44
C ALA A 387 20.77 -0.89 14.23
N ALA A 388 20.73 -0.80 15.56
CA ALA A 388 21.53 -1.63 16.46
C ALA A 388 20.72 -2.13 17.65
N ARG A 389 21.19 -3.20 18.30
CA ARG A 389 20.57 -3.70 19.55
C ARG A 389 20.78 -2.73 20.70
N ASN A 390 19.70 -2.47 21.45
CA ASN A 390 19.75 -1.66 22.66
C ASN A 390 20.15 -2.52 23.87
N ALA A 391 21.32 -2.27 24.45
CA ALA A 391 21.79 -2.93 25.69
C ALA A 391 20.89 -2.64 26.90
N LEU A 392 20.11 -1.55 26.86
CA LEU A 392 19.17 -1.19 27.93
C LEU A 392 17.85 -1.99 27.88
N PHE A 393 17.62 -2.79 26.83
CA PHE A 393 16.41 -3.58 26.67
C PHE A 393 16.61 -5.00 27.24
N LYS A 394 15.74 -5.42 28.16
CA LYS A 394 15.70 -6.77 28.73
C LYS A 394 14.83 -7.66 27.82
N GLY A 395 15.34 -8.79 27.34
CA GLY A 395 14.69 -9.63 26.31
C GLY A 395 15.59 -10.04 25.14
N PHE A 396 16.85 -9.60 25.13
CA PHE A 396 17.90 -10.08 24.21
C PHE A 396 18.91 -11.00 24.91
N GLU A 397 18.55 -11.59 26.07
CA GLU A 397 19.43 -12.51 26.79
C GLU A 397 19.88 -13.62 25.83
N PRO A 398 21.20 -13.77 25.61
CA PRO A 398 21.70 -14.76 24.66
C PRO A 398 21.32 -16.16 25.14
N ARG A 399 20.85 -17.00 24.21
CA ARG A 399 20.62 -18.42 24.51
C ARG A 399 21.97 -19.07 24.83
N PRO A 400 22.03 -20.05 25.76
CA PRO A 400 23.24 -20.80 26.02
C PRO A 400 23.86 -21.33 24.71
N GLY A 401 25.17 -21.12 24.54
CA GLY A 401 25.91 -21.55 23.33
C GLY A 401 25.84 -20.60 22.12
N THR A 402 25.20 -19.44 22.22
CA THR A 402 25.19 -18.44 21.14
C THR A 402 26.45 -17.55 21.21
N PRO A 403 27.13 -17.25 20.09
CA PRO A 403 28.28 -16.35 20.09
C PRO A 403 27.93 -14.99 20.72
N PRO A 404 28.85 -14.38 21.49
CA PRO A 404 28.66 -13.06 22.03
C PRO A 404 28.44 -12.07 20.88
N ARG A 405 27.59 -11.10 21.15
CA ARG A 405 27.18 -10.12 20.17
C ARG A 405 27.27 -8.74 20.81
N ASN A 406 27.74 -7.75 20.06
CA ASN A 406 27.78 -6.39 20.55
C ASN A 406 26.36 -5.88 20.83
N ALA A 407 26.22 -5.11 21.90
CA ALA A 407 25.00 -4.40 22.26
C ALA A 407 25.41 -2.99 22.71
N PHE A 408 24.61 -2.00 22.36
CA PHE A 408 24.98 -0.61 22.54
C PHE A 408 23.94 0.12 23.39
N THR A 409 24.38 1.09 24.18
CA THR A 409 23.50 2.13 24.68
C THR A 409 23.42 3.27 23.65
N PRO A 410 22.33 4.06 23.61
CA PRO A 410 22.24 5.25 22.76
C PRO A 410 23.44 6.20 22.89
N ALA A 411 23.99 6.34 24.10
CA ALA A 411 25.16 7.17 24.38
C ALA A 411 26.44 6.56 23.79
N SER A 412 26.71 5.27 24.06
CA SER A 412 27.91 4.61 23.52
C SER A 412 27.95 4.60 21.98
N LEU A 413 26.80 4.35 21.34
CA LEU A 413 26.71 4.30 19.89
C LEU A 413 26.93 5.68 19.26
N ARG A 414 26.43 6.74 19.91
CA ARG A 414 26.73 8.12 19.53
C ARG A 414 28.23 8.39 19.59
N THR A 415 28.87 8.09 20.72
CA THR A 415 30.31 8.34 20.92
C THR A 415 31.17 7.63 19.87
N ILE A 416 30.88 6.36 19.59
CA ILE A 416 31.60 5.57 18.56
C ILE A 416 31.46 6.22 17.18
N VAL A 417 30.25 6.63 16.81
CA VAL A 417 29.98 7.23 15.49
C VAL A 417 30.62 8.62 15.39
N GLU A 418 30.50 9.46 16.41
CA GLU A 418 31.09 10.80 16.43
C GLU A 418 32.63 10.75 16.35
N ALA A 419 33.27 9.78 17.02
CA ALA A 419 34.72 9.58 16.95
C ALA A 419 35.25 9.28 15.54
N GLN A 420 34.40 8.80 14.61
CA GLN A 420 34.79 8.54 13.21
C GLN A 420 34.43 9.68 12.25
N GLY A 421 34.22 10.89 12.75
CA GLY A 421 34.01 12.09 11.92
C GLY A 421 32.57 12.30 11.46
N PHE A 422 31.61 11.74 12.19
CA PHE A 422 30.18 11.99 11.98
C PHE A 422 29.62 12.98 12.99
N ARG A 423 28.59 13.74 12.59
CA ARG A 423 27.76 14.54 13.48
C ARG A 423 26.41 13.84 13.66
N VAL A 424 26.13 13.35 14.87
CA VAL A 424 24.89 12.60 15.16
C VAL A 424 23.74 13.56 15.44
N GLY A 425 22.76 13.60 14.55
CA GLY A 425 21.62 14.52 14.63
C GLY A 425 20.39 13.95 15.35
N GLU A 426 20.12 12.65 15.20
CA GLU A 426 18.95 12.00 15.80
C GLU A 426 19.34 10.63 16.37
N VAL A 427 18.91 10.35 17.61
CA VAL A 427 18.98 9.03 18.23
C VAL A 427 17.62 8.73 18.85
N THR A 428 16.93 7.72 18.33
CA THR A 428 15.63 7.26 18.84
C THR A 428 15.67 5.76 19.12
N THR A 429 14.63 5.24 19.76
CA THR A 429 14.46 3.79 19.95
C THR A 429 13.11 3.32 19.41
N LEU A 430 13.09 2.13 18.84
CA LEU A 430 11.86 1.47 18.38
C LEU A 430 11.43 0.37 19.34
N PHE A 431 10.11 0.13 19.38
CA PHE A 431 9.44 -0.91 20.16
C PHE A 431 9.73 -0.78 21.67
N PRO A 432 9.07 0.16 22.38
CA PRO A 432 9.29 0.39 23.81
C PRO A 432 9.04 -0.89 24.60
N ASP A 433 9.74 -1.12 25.71
CA ASP A 433 9.45 -2.23 26.63
C ASP A 433 8.19 -1.93 27.45
N LEU A 434 7.05 -2.51 27.04
CA LEU A 434 5.77 -2.34 27.71
C LEU A 434 5.47 -3.44 28.74
N LYS A 435 6.40 -4.37 29.00
CA LYS A 435 6.21 -5.57 29.86
C LYS A 435 5.00 -6.45 29.52
N LEU A 436 4.35 -6.21 28.37
CA LEU A 436 3.17 -6.94 27.88
C LEU A 436 3.48 -7.52 26.49
N PRO A 437 4.19 -8.67 26.43
CA PRO A 437 4.65 -9.26 25.16
C PRO A 437 3.53 -9.57 24.16
N ALA A 438 2.29 -9.72 24.64
CA ALA A 438 1.11 -9.95 23.80
C ALA A 438 0.83 -8.78 22.83
N LEU A 439 1.20 -7.54 23.19
CA LEU A 439 1.03 -6.36 22.31
C LEU A 439 1.93 -6.38 21.07
N TYR A 440 2.95 -7.25 21.01
CA TYR A 440 3.87 -7.35 19.88
C TYR A 440 3.53 -8.52 18.93
N ARG A 441 2.58 -9.39 19.28
CA ARG A 441 2.19 -10.51 18.43
C ARG A 441 1.16 -10.06 17.41
N GLY A 442 1.65 -9.68 16.23
CA GLY A 442 0.84 -9.63 15.01
C GLY A 442 0.77 -8.25 14.34
N ASP A 443 0.73 -7.16 15.12
CA ASP A 443 0.46 -5.83 14.57
C ASP A 443 0.95 -4.69 15.47
N LEU A 444 2.01 -4.01 15.02
CA LEU A 444 2.66 -2.91 15.73
C LEU A 444 2.13 -1.52 15.35
N SER A 445 0.93 -1.39 14.78
CA SER A 445 0.40 -0.08 14.34
C SER A 445 0.12 0.95 15.44
N ILE A 446 0.05 0.53 16.70
CA ILE A 446 -0.02 1.45 17.84
C ILE A 446 1.34 2.09 18.14
N PHE A 447 2.44 1.51 17.66
CA PHE A 447 3.80 1.94 17.98
C PHE A 447 4.06 3.44 17.69
N PRO A 448 3.68 4.01 16.52
CA PRO A 448 3.90 5.44 16.25
C PRO A 448 3.15 6.39 17.20
N ARG A 449 2.08 5.92 17.85
CA ARG A 449 1.36 6.69 18.89
C ARG A 449 2.08 6.60 20.23
N LEU A 450 2.62 5.42 20.56
CA LEU A 450 3.36 5.18 21.80
C LEU A 450 4.71 5.91 21.82
N GLU A 451 5.42 6.00 20.70
CA GLU A 451 6.70 6.73 20.59
C GLU A 451 6.56 8.25 20.86
N ARG A 452 5.35 8.80 20.74
CA ARG A 452 5.09 10.21 21.09
C ARG A 452 5.13 10.45 22.60
N LEU A 453 5.05 9.41 23.42
CA LEU A 453 5.09 9.52 24.88
C LEU A 453 6.55 9.67 25.35
N PRO A 454 6.92 10.78 26.05
CA PRO A 454 8.30 11.09 26.39
C PRO A 454 9.05 9.98 27.15
N GLY A 455 8.35 9.25 28.03
CA GLY A 455 8.94 8.18 28.84
C GLY A 455 9.29 6.89 28.07
N LEU A 456 8.71 6.68 26.88
CA LEU A 456 8.90 5.48 26.08
C LEU A 456 10.02 5.62 25.02
N ARG A 457 10.45 6.86 24.72
CA ARG A 457 11.44 7.16 23.68
C ARG A 457 12.85 6.60 23.92
N ARG A 458 13.19 6.29 25.18
CA ARG A 458 14.55 5.86 25.58
C ARG A 458 14.64 4.37 25.95
N LYS A 459 13.53 3.63 25.95
CA LYS A 459 13.43 2.24 26.42
C LYS A 459 12.93 1.28 25.34
N GLY A 460 13.36 1.46 24.09
CA GLY A 460 13.00 0.58 22.98
C GLY A 460 13.98 -0.58 22.76
N ARG A 461 13.50 -1.63 22.11
CA ARG A 461 14.26 -2.82 21.70
C ARG A 461 15.43 -2.48 20.75
N VAL A 462 15.20 -1.59 19.80
CA VAL A 462 16.16 -1.28 18.72
C VAL A 462 16.54 0.19 18.80
N ILE A 463 17.83 0.51 18.69
CA ILE A 463 18.31 1.90 18.53
C ILE A 463 18.30 2.23 17.05
N LEU A 464 17.74 3.39 16.69
CA LEU A 464 17.95 4.02 15.39
C LEU A 464 18.75 5.30 15.57
N LEU A 465 19.81 5.45 14.80
CA LEU A 465 20.68 6.62 14.82
C LEU A 465 20.84 7.17 13.40
N ARG A 466 20.67 8.48 13.25
CA ARG A 466 20.98 9.23 12.04
C ARG A 466 22.15 10.18 12.28
N ALA A 467 23.15 10.10 11.42
CA ALA A 467 24.32 10.95 11.45
C ALA A 467 24.68 11.49 10.06
N VAL A 468 25.43 12.57 10.02
CA VAL A 468 25.92 13.20 8.78
C VAL A 468 27.44 13.24 8.83
N LYS A 469 28.13 12.84 7.77
CA LYS A 469 29.59 12.92 7.70
C LYS A 469 30.02 14.39 7.70
N ALA A 470 30.90 14.78 8.63
CA ALA A 470 31.40 16.15 8.70
C ALA A 470 32.14 16.52 7.41
N GLY A 471 31.95 17.75 6.94
CA GLY A 471 32.77 18.32 5.88
C GLY A 471 34.16 18.64 6.42
N ARG A 472 35.21 18.46 5.60
CA ARG A 472 36.47 19.17 5.82
C ARG A 472 36.15 20.63 5.53
N ASP A 473 35.80 21.41 6.55
CA ASP A 473 35.80 22.89 6.60
C ASP A 473 35.14 23.33 7.93
N ALA A 474 35.95 23.35 9.00
CA ALA A 474 35.72 24.12 10.23
C ALA A 474 36.99 24.17 11.11
N GLU A 475 38.18 24.13 10.51
CA GLU A 475 39.43 24.57 11.15
C GLU A 475 40.11 25.49 10.14
N GLY A 476 39.82 26.78 10.30
CA GLY A 476 40.43 27.91 9.61
C GLY A 476 40.27 29.12 10.52
#